data_AF-A0A961WW79-F1
#
_entry.id   AF-A0A961WW79-F1
#
_cell.length_a   1.000
_cell.length_b   1.000
_cell.length_c   1.000
_cell.angle_alpha   90.00
_cell.angle_beta   90.00
_cell.angle_gamma   90.00
#
_symmetry.space_group_name_H-M   'P 1'
#
loop_
_entity.id
_entity.type
_entity.pdbx_description
1 polymer ?
#
loop_
_entity_poly.entity_id
_entity_poly.type
_entity_poly.pdbx_seq_one_letter_code
_entity_poly.pdbx_strand_id
1 'polypeptide(L)'
;DPDSRIWPFKRMEGRQAYDTGLNRLVMTNVFGPESDTAFWTNFDWAKAIDAGMKAAGKDYSGSFDFVDTHMYWPITHMVAPADEALKCDSCHARQGRLANVAGFYMPGRDGFAWMDLIGLLAVGAAALGVIGHGLLRIVMSARRKA
;
A
#
# COMPACT_ATOMS: atom_id res chain seq x y z
N ASP A 1 4.25 13.69 -11.60
CA ASP A 1 3.21 14.10 -12.56
C ASP A 1 2.10 14.81 -11.78
N PRO A 2 1.86 16.11 -12.01
CA PRO A 2 0.82 16.88 -11.31
C PRO A 2 -0.62 16.43 -11.62
N ASP A 3 -0.85 15.72 -12.72
CA ASP A 3 -2.19 15.25 -13.11
C ASP A 3 -2.56 13.93 -12.43
N SER A 4 -1.60 13.25 -11.80
CA SER A 4 -1.82 12.00 -11.07
C SER A 4 -2.69 12.19 -9.81
N ARG A 5 -3.47 11.16 -9.48
CA ARG A 5 -4.32 11.09 -8.28
C ARG A 5 -4.18 9.72 -7.62
N ILE A 6 -4.47 9.66 -6.32
CA ILE A 6 -4.57 8.39 -5.59
C ILE A 6 -5.84 7.67 -6.06
N TRP A 7 -5.71 6.41 -6.48
CA TRP A 7 -6.82 5.61 -6.99
C TRP A 7 -6.83 4.21 -6.37
N PRO A 8 -8.00 3.63 -6.08
CA PRO A 8 -8.09 2.28 -5.54
C PRO A 8 -7.99 1.22 -6.65
N PHE A 9 -7.22 0.16 -6.38
CA PHE A 9 -7.04 -0.97 -7.28
C PHE A 9 -7.23 -2.31 -6.55
N LYS A 10 -7.75 -3.30 -7.28
CA LYS A 10 -7.62 -4.71 -6.92
C LYS A 10 -6.26 -5.21 -7.44
N ARG A 11 -5.39 -5.66 -6.55
CA ARG A 11 -4.17 -6.38 -6.90
C ARG A 11 -4.52 -7.85 -7.13
N MET A 12 -4.30 -8.35 -8.34
CA MET A 12 -4.39 -9.76 -8.67
C MET A 12 -2.97 -10.33 -8.67
N GLU A 13 -2.74 -11.30 -7.79
CA GLU A 13 -1.47 -12.00 -7.66
C GLU A 13 -1.61 -13.36 -8.36
N GLY A 14 -0.56 -13.76 -9.07
CA GLY A 14 -0.55 -15.05 -9.75
C GLY A 14 0.85 -15.48 -10.10
N ARG A 15 1.02 -16.77 -10.36
CA ARG A 15 2.29 -17.34 -10.81
C ARG A 15 2.09 -17.94 -12.20
N GLN A 16 2.78 -17.37 -13.19
CA GLN A 16 2.55 -17.64 -14.61
C GLN A 16 3.80 -18.24 -15.25
N ALA A 17 3.61 -19.09 -16.25
CA ALA A 17 4.71 -19.67 -17.01
C ALA A 17 5.40 -18.60 -17.86
N TYR A 18 6.72 -18.71 -18.00
CA TYR A 18 7.52 -17.89 -18.89
C TYR A 18 8.63 -18.72 -19.55
N ASP A 19 9.09 -18.26 -20.71
CA ASP A 19 10.19 -18.86 -21.46
C ASP A 19 11.53 -18.43 -20.83
N THR A 20 12.30 -19.40 -20.34
CA THR A 20 13.58 -19.14 -19.65
C THR A 20 14.73 -18.81 -20.60
N GLY A 21 14.62 -19.17 -21.88
CA GLY A 21 15.61 -18.85 -22.90
C GLY A 21 15.41 -17.46 -23.51
N LEU A 22 14.15 -17.03 -23.65
CA LEU A 22 13.77 -15.76 -24.29
C LEU A 22 13.30 -14.67 -23.31
N ASN A 23 13.15 -14.99 -22.02
CA ASN A 23 12.73 -14.08 -20.95
C ASN A 23 11.40 -13.35 -21.24
N ARG A 24 10.39 -14.10 -21.67
CA ARG A 24 9.03 -13.57 -21.90
C ARG A 24 7.96 -14.51 -21.38
N LEU A 25 6.82 -13.94 -20.96
CA LEU A 25 5.64 -14.74 -20.65
C LEU A 25 5.21 -15.54 -21.88
N VAL A 26 4.70 -16.75 -21.65
CA VAL A 26 4.25 -17.65 -22.71
C VAL A 26 2.73 -17.73 -22.77
N MET A 27 2.22 -17.98 -23.97
CA MET A 27 0.82 -18.34 -24.19
C MET A 27 0.69 -19.85 -24.06
N THR A 28 -0.24 -20.30 -23.22
CA THR A 28 -0.52 -21.72 -23.00
C THR A 28 -1.85 -22.09 -23.65
N ASN A 29 -1.88 -23.13 -24.48
CA ASN A 29 -3.13 -23.72 -24.94
C ASN A 29 -3.82 -24.44 -23.78
N VAL A 30 -4.76 -23.79 -23.11
CA VAL A 30 -5.37 -24.36 -21.89
C VAL A 30 -6.61 -25.21 -22.15
N PHE A 31 -7.36 -24.93 -23.23
CA PHE A 31 -8.68 -25.54 -23.48
C PHE A 31 -8.74 -26.24 -24.84
N GLY A 32 -9.35 -27.42 -24.85
CA GLY A 32 -9.50 -28.26 -26.03
C GLY A 32 -9.69 -29.71 -25.61
N PRO A 33 -10.91 -30.12 -25.21
CA PRO A 33 -11.15 -31.43 -24.56
C PRO A 33 -10.71 -32.62 -25.43
N GLU A 34 -10.79 -32.50 -26.75
CA GLU A 34 -10.37 -33.53 -27.71
C GLU A 34 -8.94 -33.31 -28.25
N SER A 35 -8.26 -32.24 -27.84
CA SER A 35 -6.89 -31.95 -28.27
C SER A 35 -5.88 -32.66 -27.37
N ASP A 36 -4.83 -33.17 -28.00
CA ASP A 36 -3.66 -33.72 -27.33
C ASP A 36 -2.70 -32.65 -26.79
N THR A 37 -2.94 -31.36 -27.06
CA THR A 37 -2.09 -30.23 -26.63
C THR A 37 -2.71 -29.38 -25.52
N ALA A 38 -4.01 -29.51 -25.25
CA ALA A 38 -4.68 -28.67 -24.26
C ALA A 38 -4.26 -29.03 -22.82
N PHE A 39 -3.87 -28.03 -22.04
CA PHE A 39 -3.38 -28.23 -20.67
C PHE A 39 -4.45 -28.82 -19.74
N TRP A 40 -5.71 -28.38 -19.80
CA TRP A 40 -6.74 -28.87 -18.87
C TRP A 40 -7.16 -30.33 -19.09
N THR A 41 -6.79 -30.93 -20.22
CA THR A 41 -7.02 -32.34 -20.50
C THR A 41 -5.78 -33.18 -20.22
N ASN A 42 -4.60 -32.71 -20.65
CA ASN A 42 -3.38 -33.52 -20.71
C ASN A 42 -2.38 -33.19 -19.59
N PHE A 43 -2.51 -32.03 -18.95
CA PHE A 43 -1.64 -31.52 -17.88
C PHE A 43 -0.14 -31.45 -18.24
N ASP A 44 0.19 -31.39 -19.53
CA ASP A 44 1.54 -31.20 -20.03
C ASP A 44 1.79 -29.73 -20.38
N TRP A 45 2.61 -29.06 -19.56
CA TRP A 45 2.95 -27.66 -19.75
C TRP A 45 3.78 -27.40 -21.02
N ALA A 46 4.81 -28.20 -21.28
CA ALA A 46 5.71 -27.96 -22.40
C ALA A 46 4.94 -28.06 -23.73
N LYS A 47 4.09 -29.09 -23.85
CA LYS A 47 3.26 -29.30 -25.03
C LYS A 47 2.19 -28.21 -25.20
N ALA A 48 1.55 -27.79 -24.11
CA ALA A 48 0.54 -26.74 -24.15
C ALA A 48 1.13 -25.37 -24.47
N ILE A 49 2.32 -25.06 -23.96
CA ILE A 49 3.06 -23.84 -24.26
C ILE A 49 3.49 -23.82 -25.73
N ASP A 50 4.10 -24.91 -26.22
CA ASP A 50 4.52 -24.99 -27.62
C ASP A 50 3.35 -24.75 -28.59
N ALA A 51 2.21 -25.43 -28.35
CA ALA A 51 1.00 -25.25 -29.14
C ALA A 51 0.45 -23.81 -29.05
N GLY A 52 0.40 -23.23 -27.85
CA GLY A 52 -0.10 -21.87 -27.64
C GLY A 52 0.79 -20.80 -28.29
N MET A 53 2.11 -20.93 -28.16
CA MET A 53 3.09 -20.03 -28.77
C MET A 53 3.07 -20.14 -30.29
N LYS A 54 3.01 -21.36 -30.84
CA LYS A 54 2.87 -21.59 -32.29
C LYS A 54 1.59 -20.97 -32.85
N ALA A 55 0.46 -21.14 -32.16
CA ALA A 55 -0.81 -20.51 -32.54
C ALA A 55 -0.74 -18.98 -32.49
N ALA A 56 0.01 -18.41 -31.55
CA ALA A 56 0.25 -16.97 -31.45
C ALA A 56 1.32 -16.44 -32.42
N GLY A 57 1.96 -17.31 -33.23
CA GLY A 57 3.05 -16.93 -34.13
C GLY A 57 4.28 -16.39 -33.38
N LYS A 58 4.57 -16.94 -32.19
CA LYS A 58 5.72 -16.56 -31.35
C LYS A 58 6.65 -17.76 -31.17
N ASP A 59 7.96 -17.49 -31.15
CA ASP A 59 8.96 -18.52 -30.87
C ASP A 59 8.86 -19.06 -29.43
N TYR A 60 9.33 -20.27 -29.21
CA TYR A 60 9.47 -20.85 -27.89
C TYR A 60 10.82 -21.56 -27.82
N SER A 61 11.61 -21.30 -26.78
CA SER A 61 12.94 -21.90 -26.64
C SER A 61 12.90 -23.40 -26.33
N GLY A 62 11.74 -23.91 -25.92
CA GLY A 62 11.58 -25.29 -25.44
C GLY A 62 11.76 -25.44 -23.92
N SER A 63 12.19 -24.38 -23.22
CA SER A 63 12.32 -24.38 -21.76
C SER A 63 11.46 -23.30 -21.10
N PHE A 64 10.84 -23.67 -19.98
CA PHE A 64 9.98 -22.78 -19.21
C PHE A 64 10.20 -22.94 -17.71
N ASP A 65 9.80 -21.92 -16.96
CA ASP A 65 9.65 -21.94 -15.51
C ASP A 65 8.50 -20.98 -15.14
N PHE A 66 8.29 -20.70 -13.86
CA PHE A 66 7.20 -19.89 -13.37
C PHE A 66 7.68 -18.69 -12.58
N VAL A 67 7.11 -17.54 -12.89
CA VAL A 67 7.40 -16.26 -12.25
C VAL A 67 6.14 -15.69 -11.59
N ASP A 68 6.33 -15.00 -10.46
CA ASP A 68 5.27 -14.28 -9.79
C ASP A 68 4.91 -13.00 -10.55
N THR A 69 3.62 -12.71 -10.62
CA THR A 69 3.05 -11.61 -11.40
C THR A 69 2.02 -10.87 -10.57
N HIS A 70 2.01 -9.55 -10.70
CA HIS A 70 1.01 -8.67 -10.10
C HIS A 70 0.32 -7.86 -11.18
N MET A 71 -1.01 -7.94 -11.24
CA MET A 71 -1.84 -7.16 -12.16
C MET A 71 -2.78 -6.27 -11.36
N TYR A 72 -2.81 -4.98 -11.68
CA TYR A 72 -3.61 -3.99 -10.95
C TYR A 72 -4.82 -3.58 -11.79
N TRP A 73 -6.02 -3.84 -11.27
CA TRP A 73 -7.28 -3.46 -11.91
C TRP A 73 -7.97 -2.34 -11.12
N PRO A 74 -8.31 -1.21 -11.76
CA PRO A 74 -9.07 -0.15 -11.10
C PRO A 74 -10.40 -0.68 -10.59
N ILE A 75 -10.80 -0.31 -9.37
CA ILE A 75 -12.16 -0.57 -8.86
C ILE A 75 -13.02 0.69 -8.99
N THR A 76 -14.05 0.60 -9.83
CA THR A 76 -14.91 1.72 -10.26
C THR A 76 -16.40 1.51 -9.96
N HIS A 77 -16.76 0.34 -9.45
CA HIS A 77 -18.13 -0.06 -9.13
C HIS A 77 -18.25 -0.31 -7.62
N MET A 78 -19.45 -0.66 -7.14
CA MET A 78 -19.75 -0.86 -5.71
C MET A 78 -19.46 0.41 -4.89
N VAL A 79 -19.86 1.57 -5.40
CA VAL A 79 -19.79 2.83 -4.64
C VAL A 79 -20.75 2.72 -3.46
N ALA A 80 -20.19 2.77 -2.25
CA ALA A 80 -20.96 2.73 -1.02
C ALA A 80 -21.80 4.01 -0.84
N PRO A 81 -22.88 3.96 -0.05
CA PRO A 81 -23.60 5.14 0.41
C PRO A 81 -22.68 6.19 1.06
N ALA A 82 -23.10 7.47 1.03
CA ALA A 82 -22.25 8.59 1.43
C ALA A 82 -21.87 8.59 2.93
N ASP A 83 -22.73 8.05 3.79
CA ASP A 83 -22.48 7.88 5.21
C ASP A 83 -21.36 6.85 5.50
N GLU A 84 -21.17 5.87 4.63
CA GLU A 84 -20.09 4.87 4.67
C GLU A 84 -18.79 5.32 3.99
N ALA A 85 -18.76 6.52 3.39
CA ALA A 85 -17.54 7.05 2.79
C ALA A 85 -16.40 7.15 3.82
N LEU A 86 -15.17 6.84 3.38
CA LEU A 86 -13.96 6.91 4.21
C LEU A 86 -13.86 8.25 4.93
N LYS A 87 -13.64 8.20 6.24
CA LYS A 87 -13.48 9.39 7.08
C LYS A 87 -12.01 9.77 7.18
N CYS A 88 -11.72 10.94 7.74
CA CYS A 88 -10.37 11.49 7.81
C CYS A 88 -9.37 10.51 8.45
N ASP A 89 -9.74 9.90 9.58
CA ASP A 89 -8.92 8.95 10.32
C ASP A 89 -8.62 7.66 9.54
N SER A 90 -9.47 7.27 8.60
CA SER A 90 -9.24 6.11 7.71
C SER A 90 -7.94 6.25 6.91
N CYS A 91 -7.49 7.48 6.64
CA CYS A 91 -6.24 7.76 5.92
C CYS A 91 -5.17 8.43 6.80
N HIS A 92 -5.59 9.34 7.68
CA HIS A 92 -4.70 10.17 8.49
C HIS A 92 -4.28 9.51 9.81
N ALA A 93 -4.85 8.39 10.23
CA ALA A 93 -4.34 7.68 11.41
C ALA A 93 -2.99 7.02 11.12
N ARG A 94 -2.17 6.84 12.16
CA ARG A 94 -0.87 6.13 12.08
C ARG A 94 -0.99 4.73 11.45
N GLN A 95 -2.10 4.04 11.69
CA GLN A 95 -2.42 2.72 11.14
C GLN A 95 -3.54 2.79 10.09
N GLY A 96 -3.73 3.95 9.45
CA GLY A 96 -4.71 4.14 8.39
C GLY A 96 -4.29 3.49 7.06
N ARG A 97 -5.14 3.62 6.05
CA ARG A 97 -4.94 3.07 4.70
C ARG A 97 -3.66 3.55 4.01
N LEU A 98 -3.15 4.72 4.39
CA LEU A 98 -1.93 5.31 3.82
C LEU A 98 -0.69 5.05 4.68
N ALA A 99 -0.74 4.15 5.68
CA ALA A 99 0.36 3.88 6.60
C ALA A 99 1.71 3.66 5.89
N ASN A 100 1.73 2.86 4.82
CA ASN A 100 2.95 2.48 4.11
C ASN A 100 3.23 3.29 2.84
N VAL A 101 2.48 4.37 2.58
CA VAL A 101 2.73 5.21 1.40
C VAL A 101 3.78 6.27 1.73
N ALA A 102 4.92 6.21 1.05
CA ALA A 102 6.03 7.13 1.25
C ALA A 102 5.98 8.33 0.28
N GLY A 103 6.84 9.31 0.50
CA GLY A 103 7.05 10.43 -0.43
C GLY A 103 6.25 11.70 -0.15
N PHE A 104 5.47 11.75 0.93
CA PHE A 104 4.78 12.96 1.38
C PHE A 104 4.54 12.96 2.90
N TYR A 105 4.29 14.15 3.45
CA TYR A 105 3.87 14.33 4.84
C TYR A 105 2.35 14.25 4.96
N MET A 106 1.86 13.42 5.87
CA MET A 106 0.45 13.22 6.16
C MET A 106 0.13 13.65 7.59
N PRO A 107 -0.63 14.74 7.79
CA PRO A 107 -1.07 15.15 9.12
C PRO A 107 -1.77 14.01 9.87
N GLY A 108 -1.47 13.84 11.15
CA GLY A 108 -2.03 12.78 12.00
C GLY A 108 -1.29 11.44 11.91
N ARG A 109 -0.79 11.06 10.72
CA ARG A 109 -0.02 9.83 10.52
C ARG A 109 1.45 10.09 10.84
N ASP A 110 1.99 11.13 10.21
CA ASP A 110 3.37 11.54 10.37
C ASP A 110 3.49 12.59 11.47
N GLY A 111 4.66 12.66 12.06
CA GLY A 111 4.99 13.63 13.09
C GLY A 111 6.49 13.66 13.34
N PHE A 112 6.95 14.75 13.93
CA PHE A 112 8.35 14.94 14.26
C PHE A 112 8.51 14.88 15.79
N ALA A 113 9.13 13.81 16.30
CA ALA A 113 9.25 13.59 17.75
C ALA A 113 9.92 14.75 18.51
N TRP A 114 10.84 15.48 17.85
CA TRP A 114 11.49 16.64 18.44
C TRP A 114 10.54 17.85 18.59
N MET A 115 9.56 18.00 17.70
CA MET A 115 8.52 19.04 17.82
C MET A 115 7.59 18.71 18.99
N ASP A 116 7.21 17.45 19.15
CA ASP A 116 6.41 16.99 20.30
C ASP A 116 7.14 17.27 21.62
N LEU A 117 8.45 17.00 21.67
CA LEU A 117 9.29 17.28 22.83
C LEU A 117 9.33 18.78 23.16
N ILE A 118 9.60 19.63 22.17
CA ILE A 118 9.61 21.09 22.37
C ILE A 118 8.26 21.59 22.86
N GLY A 119 7.17 21.10 22.26
CA GLY A 119 5.81 21.44 22.69
C GLY A 119 5.57 21.09 24.16
N LEU A 120 5.93 19.87 24.57
CA LEU A 120 5.76 19.42 25.95
C LEU A 120 6.61 20.24 26.93
N LEU A 121 7.86 20.54 26.57
CA LEU A 121 8.75 21.38 27.37
C LEU A 121 8.19 22.80 27.54
N ALA A 122 7.63 23.40 26.48
CA ALA A 122 7.02 24.72 26.54
C ALA A 122 5.80 24.77 27.48
N VAL A 123 4.92 23.77 27.39
CA VAL A 123 3.77 23.62 28.31
C VAL A 123 4.25 23.49 29.76
N GLY A 124 5.25 22.64 30.00
CA GLY A 124 5.84 22.46 31.34
C GLY A 124 6.45 23.74 31.90
N ALA A 125 7.21 24.48 31.08
CA ALA A 125 7.81 25.75 31.47
C ALA A 125 6.75 26.81 31.83
N ALA A 126 5.67 26.90 31.04
CA ALA A 126 4.57 27.81 31.33
C ALA A 126 3.87 27.46 32.65
N ALA A 127 3.58 26.18 32.89
CA ALA A 127 2.96 25.72 34.14
C ALA A 127 3.85 26.05 35.36
N LEU A 128 5.16 25.78 35.27
CA LEU A 128 6.11 26.12 36.33
C LEU A 128 6.18 27.64 36.57
N GLY A 129 6.15 28.45 35.51
CA GLY A 129 6.11 29.91 35.61
C GLY A 129 4.87 30.42 36.36
N VAL A 130 3.69 29.89 36.04
CA VAL A 130 2.43 30.25 36.72
C VAL A 130 2.43 29.84 38.19
N ILE A 131 2.87 28.60 38.48
CA ILE A 131 2.96 28.10 39.86
C ILE A 131 3.98 28.93 40.66
N GLY A 132 5.16 29.17 40.10
CA GLY A 132 6.20 29.98 40.72
C GLY A 132 5.71 31.41 41.02
N HIS A 133 5.05 32.05 40.06
CA HIS A 133 4.45 33.38 40.25
C HIS A 133 3.35 33.38 41.33
N GLY A 134 2.52 32.34 41.36
CA GLY A 134 1.49 32.16 42.38
C GLY A 134 2.06 31.99 43.79
N LEU A 135 3.08 31.15 43.96
CA LEU A 135 3.76 30.93 45.23
C LEU A 135 4.46 32.21 45.73
N LEU A 136 5.13 32.93 44.83
CA LEU A 136 5.75 34.22 45.14
C LEU A 136 4.72 35.22 45.67
N ARG A 137 3.53 35.31 45.06
CA ARG A 137 2.44 36.16 45.56
C ARG A 137 1.99 35.78 46.97
N ILE A 138 1.83 34.48 47.26
CA ILE A 138 1.41 33.99 48.58
C ILE A 138 2.47 34.36 49.63
N VAL A 139 3.74 34.03 49.37
CA VAL A 139 4.85 34.31 50.29
C VAL A 139 4.99 35.81 50.57
N MET A 140 4.94 36.65 49.54
CA MET A 140 4.99 38.11 49.71
C MET A 140 3.80 38.67 50.49
N SER A 141 2.60 38.14 50.28
CA SER A 141 1.41 38.56 51.03
C SER A 141 1.47 38.16 52.51
N ALA A 142 2.01 36.98 52.82
CA ALA A 142 2.20 36.50 54.18
C ALA A 142 3.26 37.33 54.93
N ARG A 143 4.35 37.68 54.25
CA ARG A 143 5.40 38.58 54.78
C ARG A 143 4.94 40.01 55.01
N ARG A 144 3.88 40.46 54.35
CA ARG A 144 3.31 41.81 54.56
C ARG A 144 2.34 41.88 55.74
N LYS A 145 1.83 40.73 56.20
CA LYS A 145 0.91 40.60 57.34
C LYS A 145 1.61 40.26 58.66
N ALA A 146 2.85 39.79 58.60
CA ALA A 146 3.75 39.63 59.74
C ALA A 146 4.52 40.94 59.98
#